data_AF-A0A523QTS3-F1
#
_entry.id   AF-A0A523QTS3-F1
#
_cell.length_a   1.000
_cell.length_b   1.000
_cell.length_c   1.000
_cell.angle_alpha   90.00
_cell.angle_beta   90.00
_cell.angle_gamma   90.00
#
_symmetry.space_group_name_H-M   'P 1'
#
loop_
_entity.id
_entity.type
_entity.pdbx_description
1 polymer ?
#
loop_
_entity_poly.entity_id
_entity_poly.type
_entity_poly.pdbx_seq_one_letter_code
_entity_poly.pdbx_strand_id
1 'polypeptide(L)'
;MAAIIRIAWELAVNFSAGGLTMSVLLIIGLIGLYAFLLYLALKPNIKTLSSLPLWIGIAVMAAGCLIGGIIHFTRFLPSPQSELPWSLVIASLYLFAALNAYGILLWFVWWLWKKEHRKE
;
A
#
# COMPACT_ATOMS: atom_id res chain seq x y z
N MET A 1 14.44 3.87 -5.50
CA MET A 1 15.71 3.39 -4.90
C MET A 1 15.52 2.08 -4.14
N ALA A 2 14.69 2.02 -3.09
CA ALA A 2 14.50 0.80 -2.28
C ALA A 2 14.03 -0.45 -3.06
N ALA A 3 13.10 -0.28 -4.01
CA ALA A 3 12.63 -1.39 -4.85
C ALA A 3 13.73 -2.00 -5.73
N ILE A 4 14.63 -1.18 -6.28
CA ILE A 4 15.76 -1.62 -7.11
C ILE A 4 16.76 -2.41 -6.27
N ILE A 5 17.08 -1.91 -5.07
CA ILE A 5 17.97 -2.58 -4.12
C ILE A 5 17.37 -3.94 -3.70
N ARG A 6 16.05 -3.99 -3.44
CA ARG A 6 15.34 -5.23 -3.11
C ARG A 6 15.40 -6.26 -4.23
N ILE A 7 15.19 -5.85 -5.48
CA ILE A 7 15.26 -6.74 -6.65
C ILE A 7 16.68 -7.25 -6.88
N ALA A 8 17.69 -6.36 -6.79
CA ALA A 8 19.08 -6.75 -6.92
C ALA A 8 19.49 -7.76 -5.83
N TRP A 9 19.05 -7.55 -4.59
CA TRP A 9 19.26 -8.48 -3.49
C TRP A 9 18.58 -9.84 -3.72
N GLU A 10 17.32 -9.86 -4.17
CA GLU A 10 16.60 -11.11 -4.47
C GLU A 10 17.26 -11.87 -5.62
N LEU A 11 17.73 -11.19 -6.66
CA LEU A 11 18.39 -11.83 -7.80
C LEU A 11 19.80 -12.35 -7.45
N ALA A 12 20.55 -11.63 -6.60
CA ALA A 12 21.95 -11.95 -6.32
C ALA A 12 22.15 -12.85 -5.09
N VAL A 13 21.25 -12.80 -4.11
CA VAL A 13 21.48 -13.41 -2.78
C VAL A 13 20.40 -14.43 -2.40
N ASN A 14 19.14 -14.22 -2.79
CA ASN A 14 18.04 -15.10 -2.38
C ASN A 14 16.95 -15.22 -3.45
N PHE A 15 17.28 -15.94 -4.53
CA PHE A 15 16.39 -16.10 -5.67
C PHE A 15 15.15 -16.90 -5.27
N SER A 16 13.99 -16.22 -5.26
CA SER A 16 12.70 -16.86 -5.01
C SER A 16 11.66 -16.34 -5.98
N ALA A 17 10.90 -17.25 -6.58
CA ALA A 17 9.79 -16.88 -7.48
C ALA A 17 8.76 -16.01 -6.75
N GLY A 18 8.45 -16.33 -5.48
CA GLY A 18 7.56 -15.53 -4.65
C GLY A 18 8.09 -14.11 -4.36
N GLY A 19 9.39 -13.96 -4.10
CA GLY A 19 10.01 -12.64 -3.92
C GLY A 19 9.93 -11.80 -5.19
N LEU A 20 10.29 -12.39 -6.33
CA LEU A 20 10.22 -11.73 -7.65
C LEU A 20 8.80 -11.29 -8.00
N THR A 21 7.79 -12.14 -7.78
CA THR A 21 6.38 -11.77 -7.98
C THR A 21 5.99 -10.57 -7.12
N MET A 22 6.36 -10.56 -5.85
CA MET A 22 6.08 -9.43 -4.94
C MET A 22 6.80 -8.16 -5.39
N SER A 23 8.04 -8.28 -5.86
CA SER A 23 8.83 -7.16 -6.39
C SER A 23 8.23 -6.56 -7.67
N VAL A 24 7.73 -7.39 -8.59
CA VAL A 24 7.02 -6.92 -9.80
C VAL A 24 5.72 -6.20 -9.43
N LEU A 25 4.92 -6.79 -8.53
CA LEU A 25 3.69 -6.16 -8.05
C LEU A 25 3.95 -4.81 -7.37
N LEU A 26 5.03 -4.71 -6.60
CA LEU A 26 5.47 -3.47 -5.98
C LEU A 26 5.83 -2.40 -7.02
N ILE A 27 6.57 -2.77 -8.08
CA ILE A 27 6.91 -1.84 -9.17
C ILE A 27 5.65 -1.33 -9.87
N ILE A 28 4.73 -2.23 -10.25
CA ILE A 28 3.47 -1.86 -10.91
C ILE A 28 2.66 -0.92 -10.00
N GLY A 29 2.58 -1.23 -8.70
CA GLY A 29 1.93 -0.37 -7.71
C GLY A 29 2.57 1.02 -7.60
N LEU A 30 3.89 1.10 -7.59
CA LEU A 30 4.62 2.37 -7.57
C LEU A 30 4.42 3.19 -8.84
N ILE A 31 4.45 2.55 -10.02
CA ILE A 31 4.16 3.21 -11.30
C ILE A 31 2.73 3.76 -11.30
N GLY A 32 1.76 2.95 -10.86
CA GLY A 32 0.36 3.37 -10.73
C GLY A 32 0.20 4.56 -9.78
N LEU A 33 0.89 4.54 -8.64
CA LEU A 33 0.90 5.65 -7.68
C LEU A 33 1.52 6.91 -8.29
N TYR A 34 2.67 6.81 -8.96
CA TYR A 34 3.29 7.96 -9.60
C TYR A 34 2.44 8.52 -10.73
N ALA A 35 1.81 7.68 -11.55
CA ALA A 35 0.88 8.11 -12.58
C ALA A 35 -0.33 8.83 -11.97
N PHE A 36 -0.86 8.34 -10.85
CA PHE A 36 -1.93 8.99 -10.10
C PHE A 36 -1.49 10.35 -9.53
N LEU A 37 -0.31 10.44 -8.91
CA LEU A 37 0.25 11.70 -8.41
C LEU A 37 0.53 12.71 -9.55
N LEU A 38 1.02 12.24 -10.70
CA LEU A 38 1.25 13.07 -11.88
C LEU A 38 -0.07 13.62 -12.43
N TYR A 39 -1.11 12.78 -12.48
CA TYR A 39 -2.48 13.20 -12.83
C TYR A 39 -2.99 14.28 -11.87
N LEU A 40 -2.76 14.12 -10.56
CA LEU A 40 -3.09 15.13 -9.55
C LEU A 40 -2.33 16.45 -9.74
N ALA A 41 -1.07 16.40 -10.18
CA ALA A 41 -0.22 17.58 -10.31
C ALA A 41 -0.50 18.39 -11.59
N LEU A 42 -0.86 17.75 -12.70
CA LEU A 42 -0.96 18.43 -14.00
C LEU A 42 -2.27 19.20 -14.20
N LYS A 43 -3.43 18.56 -13.96
CA LYS A 43 -4.74 19.24 -13.97
C LYS A 43 -5.81 18.32 -13.39
N PRO A 44 -5.96 18.27 -12.06
CA PRO A 44 -6.91 17.36 -11.43
C PRO A 44 -8.34 17.76 -11.79
N ASN A 45 -9.11 16.85 -12.40
CA ASN A 45 -10.55 17.06 -12.49
C ASN A 45 -11.16 16.74 -11.12
N ILE A 46 -11.48 17.79 -10.36
CA ILE A 46 -12.02 17.68 -9.00
C ILE A 46 -13.28 16.80 -8.97
N LYS A 47 -14.12 16.80 -10.01
CA LYS A 47 -15.31 15.93 -10.08
C LYS A 47 -14.94 14.45 -10.14
N THR A 48 -13.91 14.09 -10.91
CA THR A 48 -13.41 12.72 -11.00
C THR A 48 -12.74 12.30 -9.69
N LEU A 49 -11.99 13.21 -9.06
CA LEU A 49 -11.35 12.97 -7.76
C LEU A 49 -12.33 12.87 -6.61
N SER A 50 -13.50 13.50 -6.68
CA SER A 50 -14.55 13.35 -5.70
C SER A 50 -15.48 12.17 -6.00
N SER A 51 -15.24 11.43 -7.09
CA SER A 51 -16.12 10.33 -7.46
C SER A 51 -16.02 9.20 -6.44
N LEU A 52 -17.17 8.78 -5.92
CA LEU A 52 -17.25 7.67 -4.98
C LEU A 52 -16.60 6.37 -5.52
N PRO A 53 -16.76 5.99 -6.81
CA PRO A 53 -16.12 4.79 -7.36
C PRO A 53 -14.59 4.83 -7.29
N LEU A 54 -13.97 5.98 -7.54
CA LEU A 54 -12.51 6.13 -7.44
C LEU A 54 -12.04 5.88 -6.00
N TRP A 55 -12.70 6.47 -5.01
CA TRP A 55 -12.34 6.29 -3.61
C TRP A 55 -12.60 4.87 -3.09
N ILE A 56 -13.66 4.22 -3.56
CA ILE A 56 -13.88 2.79 -3.30
C ILE A 56 -12.73 1.97 -3.90
N GLY A 57 -12.32 2.26 -5.13
CA GLY A 57 -11.15 1.61 -5.76
C GLY A 57 -9.87 1.79 -4.95
N ILE A 58 -9.57 3.02 -4.51
CA ILE A 58 -8.44 3.33 -3.64
C ILE A 58 -8.55 2.58 -2.31
N ALA A 59 -9.73 2.53 -1.70
CA ALA A 59 -9.97 1.81 -0.45
C ALA A 59 -9.76 0.30 -0.60
N VAL A 60 -10.21 -0.31 -1.69
CA VAL A 60 -10.00 -1.74 -1.99
C VAL A 60 -8.51 -2.03 -2.21
N MET A 61 -7.80 -1.19 -2.97
CA MET A 61 -6.36 -1.32 -3.17
C MET A 61 -5.60 -1.22 -1.85
N ALA A 62 -5.92 -0.21 -1.03
CA ALA A 62 -5.30 -0.03 0.29
C ALA A 62 -5.61 -1.20 1.23
N ALA A 63 -6.82 -1.76 1.19
CA ALA A 63 -7.21 -2.95 1.95
C ALA A 63 -6.38 -4.17 1.55
N GLY A 64 -6.22 -4.40 0.24
CA GLY A 64 -5.40 -5.48 -0.28
C GLY A 64 -3.93 -5.34 0.14
N CYS A 65 -3.37 -4.14 0.06
CA CYS A 65 -2.02 -3.85 0.55
C CYS A 65 -1.88 -4.10 2.05
N LEU A 66 -2.87 -3.69 2.86
CA LEU A 66 -2.87 -3.89 4.31
C LEU A 66 -2.94 -5.39 4.65
N ILE A 67 -3.85 -6.14 4.03
CA ILE A 67 -3.97 -7.59 4.22
C ILE A 67 -2.67 -8.29 3.82
N GLY A 68 -2.09 -7.93 2.68
CA GLY A 68 -0.80 -8.44 2.23
C GLY A 68 0.33 -8.12 3.21
N GLY A 69 0.35 -6.90 3.76
CA GLY A 69 1.27 -6.47 4.80
C GLY A 69 1.12 -7.26 6.10
N ILE A 70 -0.12 -7.51 6.54
CA ILE A 70 -0.42 -8.35 7.72
C ILE A 70 0.09 -9.78 7.48
N ILE A 71 -0.22 -10.39 6.34
CA ILE A 71 0.24 -11.76 6.00
C ILE A 71 1.77 -11.80 5.95
N HIS A 72 2.42 -10.78 5.38
CA HIS A 72 3.87 -10.69 5.36
C HIS A 72 4.44 -10.58 6.77
N PHE A 73 3.86 -9.72 7.62
CA PHE A 73 4.27 -9.53 9.00
C PHE A 73 4.11 -10.80 9.84
N THR A 74 2.98 -11.50 9.72
CA THR A 74 2.75 -12.75 10.46
C THR A 74 3.70 -13.87 10.04
N ARG A 75 4.11 -13.91 8.76
CA ARG A 75 5.17 -14.81 8.28
C ARG A 75 6.58 -14.35 8.67
N PHE A 76 6.76 -13.05 8.85
CA PHE A 76 8.03 -12.48 9.29
C PHE A 76 8.31 -12.78 10.77
N LEU A 77 7.29 -12.80 11.63
CA LEU A 77 7.43 -13.12 13.06
C LEU A 77 8.27 -14.38 13.35
N PRO A 78 7.97 -15.57 12.79
CA PRO A 78 8.75 -16.78 13.03
C PRO A 78 10.02 -16.89 12.18
N SER A 79 10.36 -15.87 11.38
CA SER A 79 11.52 -15.93 10.49
C SER A 79 12.81 -15.54 11.22
N PRO A 80 13.98 -16.11 10.89
CA PRO A 80 15.27 -15.72 11.50
C PRO A 80 15.58 -14.22 11.36
N GLN A 81 14.99 -13.56 10.37
CA GLN A 81 15.17 -12.12 10.13
C GLN A 81 14.47 -11.24 11.20
N SER A 82 13.53 -11.79 11.98
CA SER A 82 12.88 -11.08 13.08
C SER A 82 13.77 -10.94 14.31
N GLU A 83 14.77 -11.82 14.46
CA GLU A 83 15.74 -11.79 15.57
C GLU A 83 16.80 -10.70 15.41
N LEU A 84 16.91 -10.12 14.22
CA LEU A 84 17.81 -8.99 13.97
C LEU A 84 17.41 -7.79 14.85
N PRO A 85 18.38 -7.05 15.44
CA PRO A 85 18.09 -5.90 16.28
C PRO A 85 17.14 -4.92 15.59
N TRP A 86 16.12 -4.44 16.31
CA TRP A 86 15.11 -3.48 15.84
C TRP A 86 14.19 -3.94 14.71
N SER A 87 14.49 -5.07 14.05
CA SER A 87 13.76 -5.56 12.88
C SER A 87 12.27 -5.75 13.18
N LEU A 88 11.95 -6.39 14.31
CA LEU A 88 10.57 -6.58 14.76
C LEU A 88 9.87 -5.27 15.15
N VAL A 89 10.57 -4.35 15.82
CA VAL A 89 10.02 -3.05 16.23
C VAL A 89 9.65 -2.24 14.98
N ILE A 90 10.54 -2.17 14.01
CA ILE A 90 10.35 -1.46 12.74
C ILE A 90 9.16 -2.07 11.99
N ALA A 91 9.14 -3.39 11.82
CA ALA A 91 8.05 -4.08 11.13
C ALA A 91 6.68 -3.84 11.82
N SER A 92 6.66 -3.78 13.16
CA SER A 92 5.44 -3.49 13.94
C SER A 92 4.98 -2.04 13.76
N LEU A 93 5.90 -1.07 13.80
CA LEU A 93 5.60 0.34 13.56
C LEU A 93 5.03 0.56 12.15
N TYR A 94 5.59 -0.11 11.14
CA TYR A 94 5.04 -0.08 9.78
C TYR A 94 3.61 -0.63 9.72
N LEU A 95 3.34 -1.73 10.43
CA LEU A 95 1.98 -2.30 10.47
C LEU A 95 0.99 -1.34 11.14
N PHE A 96 1.34 -0.75 12.30
CA PHE A 96 0.46 0.22 12.97
C PHE A 96 0.23 1.47 12.14
N ALA A 97 1.26 1.98 11.46
CA ALA A 97 1.13 3.11 10.54
C ALA A 97 0.18 2.78 9.39
N ALA A 98 0.30 1.59 8.79
CA ALA A 98 -0.59 1.13 7.73
C ALA A 98 -2.05 1.00 8.20
N LEU A 99 -2.28 0.43 9.39
CA LEU A 99 -3.61 0.32 10.00
C LEU A 99 -4.23 1.70 10.25
N ASN A 100 -3.46 2.64 10.78
CA ASN A 100 -3.94 4.00 11.05
C ASN A 100 -4.30 4.75 9.75
N ALA A 101 -3.40 4.71 8.76
CA ALA A 101 -3.64 5.31 7.45
C ALA A 101 -4.87 4.72 6.76
N TYR A 102 -5.07 3.41 6.87
CA TYR A 102 -6.25 2.74 6.33
C TYR A 102 -7.55 3.15 7.05
N GLY A 103 -7.52 3.30 8.38
CA GLY A 103 -8.66 3.82 9.14
C GLY A 103 -9.07 5.24 8.72
N ILE A 104 -8.09 6.13 8.52
CA ILE A 104 -8.32 7.50 8.02
C ILE A 104 -8.94 7.46 6.62
N LEU A 105 -8.42 6.60 5.74
CA LEU A 105 -8.94 6.43 4.39
C LEU A 105 -10.41 5.97 4.39
N LEU A 106 -10.75 4.97 5.19
CA LEU A 106 -12.12 4.48 5.32
C LEU A 106 -13.07 5.56 5.85
N TRP A 107 -12.64 6.31 6.87
CA TRP A 107 -13.40 7.44 7.39
C TRP A 107 -13.67 8.49 6.30
N PHE A 108 -12.67 8.80 5.48
CA PHE A 108 -12.81 9.76 4.39
C PHE A 108 -13.75 9.28 3.28
N VAL A 109 -13.65 8.00 2.89
CA VAL A 109 -14.58 7.36 1.92
C VAL A 109 -16.01 7.42 2.45
N TRP A 110 -16.23 7.08 3.71
CA TRP A 110 -17.54 7.15 4.35
C TRP A 110 -18.09 8.59 4.40
N TRP A 111 -17.24 9.57 4.71
CA TRP A 111 -17.63 10.98 4.70
C TRP A 111 -18.08 11.46 3.31
N LEU A 112 -17.37 11.08 2.26
CA LEU A 112 -17.73 11.40 0.87
C LEU A 112 -19.05 10.74 0.47
N TRP A 113 -19.22 9.45 0.76
CA TRP A 113 -20.48 8.73 0.53
C TRP A 113 -21.67 9.44 1.21
N LYS A 114 -21.51 9.80 2.48
CA LYS A 114 -22.53 10.51 3.27
C LYS A 114 -22.80 11.93 2.76
N LYS A 115 -21.85 12.57 2.08
CA LYS A 115 -22.02 13.89 1.46
C LYS A 115 -22.80 13.80 0.15
N GLU A 116 -22.58 12.75 -0.63
CA GLU A 116 -23.30 12.53 -1.89
C GLU A 116 -24.79 12.25 -1.63
N HIS A 117 -25.11 11.32 -0.72
CA HIS A 117 -26.49 10.95 -0.39
C HIS A 117 -27.26 11.94 0.51
N ARG A 118 -26.65 13.07 0.89
CA ARG A 118 -27.35 14.17 1.60
C ARG A 118 -27.69 15.35 0.69
N LYS A 119 -27.31 15.27 -0.58
CA LYS A 119 -27.69 16.26 -1.61
C LYS A 119 -28.92 15.81 -2.40
N GLU A 120 -29.36 14.57 -2.21
CA GLU A 120 -30.66 14.02 -2.61
C GLU A 120 -31.70 14.30 -1.50
#